data_AF-A0A2A2CWI7-F1
#
_entry.id   AF-A0A2A2CWI7-F1
#
_cell.length_a   1.000
_cell.length_b   1.000
_cell.length_c   1.000
_cell.angle_alpha   90.00
_cell.angle_beta   90.00
_cell.angle_gamma   90.00
#
_symmetry.space_group_name_H-M   'P 1'
#
loop_
_entity.id
_entity.type
_entity.pdbx_description
1 polymer ?
#
loop_
_entity_poly.entity_id
_entity_poly.type
_entity_poly.pdbx_seq_one_letter_code
_entity_poly.pdbx_strand_id
1 'polypeptide(L)'
;MKTNNVIGLVALLAATCVSATETITFPEASSSVPDAPIVFPKSQHPIALLGGYTVEDGVLRSRTYDCGINISDLNLTAKLIWDGVTPKLAIMGDDLIMCRSGANSPFELDLNAFFNNLPDHVLTRLEVANPVDFNR
;
A
#
# COMPACT_ATOMS: atom_id res chain seq x y z
N MET A 1 -41.73 8.71 -58.46
CA MET A 1 -41.18 9.57 -57.38
C MET A 1 -41.50 8.90 -56.05
N LYS A 2 -40.47 8.58 -55.27
CA LYS A 2 -40.56 7.76 -54.06
C LYS A 2 -40.63 8.70 -52.84
N THR A 3 -41.65 8.53 -52.01
CA THR A 3 -41.94 9.36 -50.83
C THR A 3 -40.95 9.07 -49.70
N ASN A 4 -40.58 10.14 -48.99
CA ASN A 4 -39.61 10.19 -47.90
C ASN A 4 -40.07 9.38 -46.67
N ASN A 5 -39.16 8.58 -46.10
CA ASN A 5 -39.32 8.00 -44.77
C ASN A 5 -38.45 8.79 -43.77
N VAL A 6 -39.05 9.75 -43.08
CA VAL A 6 -38.51 10.37 -41.86
C VAL A 6 -39.37 9.89 -40.71
N ILE A 7 -39.06 8.73 -40.13
CA ILE A 7 -39.68 8.27 -38.88
C ILE A 7 -38.62 7.50 -38.11
N GLY A 8 -38.17 8.06 -36.98
CA GLY A 8 -37.23 7.36 -36.10
C GLY A 8 -36.63 8.22 -34.99
N LEU A 9 -37.33 9.23 -34.48
CA LEU A 9 -36.86 9.98 -33.31
C LEU A 9 -38.03 10.35 -32.38
N VAL A 10 -38.80 9.36 -31.93
CA VAL A 10 -39.87 9.55 -30.92
C VAL A 10 -39.80 8.49 -29.80
N ALA A 11 -38.72 7.72 -29.71
CA ALA A 11 -38.57 6.71 -28.65
C ALA A 11 -37.86 7.23 -27.37
N LEU A 12 -37.56 8.52 -27.28
CA LEU A 12 -36.70 9.09 -26.22
C LEU A 12 -37.43 9.87 -25.12
N LEU A 13 -38.76 9.89 -25.11
CA LEU A 13 -39.55 10.75 -24.19
C LEU A 13 -40.46 10.00 -23.22
N ALA A 14 -40.37 8.66 -23.11
CA ALA A 14 -41.23 7.87 -22.21
C ALA A 14 -40.61 7.50 -20.85
N ALA A 15 -39.40 7.96 -20.53
CA ALA A 15 -38.66 7.51 -19.34
C ALA A 15 -38.71 8.48 -18.14
N THR A 16 -39.69 9.37 -18.07
CA THR A 16 -39.85 10.26 -16.91
C THR A 16 -41.16 9.96 -16.20
N CYS A 17 -41.08 9.16 -15.13
CA CYS A 17 -41.92 9.18 -13.92
C CYS A 17 -41.92 7.79 -13.28
N VAL A 18 -40.85 7.43 -12.55
CA VAL A 18 -40.96 6.46 -11.46
C VAL A 18 -40.87 7.27 -10.17
N SER A 19 -42.03 7.52 -9.57
CA SER A 19 -42.11 8.05 -8.22
C SER A 19 -41.66 6.94 -7.26
N ALA A 20 -40.45 7.07 -6.72
CA ALA A 20 -39.98 6.22 -5.64
C ALA A 20 -40.70 6.61 -4.34
N THR A 21 -41.87 6.03 -4.09
CA THR A 21 -42.51 6.04 -2.78
C THR A 21 -41.93 4.91 -1.94
N GLU A 22 -40.62 4.90 -1.74
CA GLU A 22 -39.98 4.00 -0.79
C GLU A 22 -39.88 4.76 0.52
N THR A 23 -40.69 4.36 1.51
CA THR A 23 -40.53 4.81 2.89
C THR A 23 -39.14 4.41 3.36
N ILE A 24 -38.23 5.37 3.45
CA ILE A 24 -36.90 5.17 4.04
C ILE A 24 -37.11 4.76 5.50
N THR A 25 -37.03 3.47 5.77
CA THR A 25 -37.00 2.92 7.12
C THR A 25 -35.53 2.81 7.51
N PHE A 26 -35.11 3.63 8.46
CA PHE A 26 -33.80 3.49 9.07
C PHE A 26 -33.81 2.22 9.92
N PRO A 27 -32.81 1.33 9.78
CA PRO A 27 -32.66 0.22 10.70
C PRO A 27 -32.50 0.78 12.12
N GLU A 28 -33.25 0.19 13.04
CA GLU A 28 -33.21 0.47 14.47
C GLU A 28 -31.75 0.45 14.95
N ALA A 29 -31.39 1.45 15.76
CA ALA A 29 -30.01 1.68 16.19
C ALA A 29 -29.39 0.39 16.73
N SER A 30 -28.40 -0.13 16.01
CA SER A 30 -27.58 -1.25 16.44
C SER A 30 -26.94 -0.92 17.78
N SER A 31 -27.12 -1.84 18.73
CA SER A 31 -26.53 -1.88 20.08
C SER A 31 -25.16 -1.23 20.15
N SER A 32 -24.92 -0.43 21.19
CA SER A 32 -23.61 0.17 21.49
C SER A 32 -22.52 -0.90 21.40
N VAL A 33 -21.66 -0.78 20.39
CA VAL A 33 -20.44 -1.58 20.30
C VAL A 33 -19.63 -1.28 21.56
N PRO A 34 -19.21 -2.28 22.36
CA PRO A 34 -18.37 -2.02 23.53
C PRO A 34 -17.10 -1.31 23.07
N ASP A 35 -16.63 -0.34 23.88
CA ASP A 35 -15.42 0.45 23.62
C ASP A 35 -14.21 -0.47 23.38
N ALA A 36 -13.96 -0.81 22.12
CA ALA A 36 -12.72 -1.41 21.72
C ALA A 36 -11.65 -0.32 21.79
N PRO A 37 -10.49 -0.57 22.43
CA PRO A 37 -9.43 0.41 22.48
C PRO A 37 -9.04 0.83 21.05
N ILE A 38 -9.12 2.13 20.77
CA ILE A 38 -8.69 2.70 19.50
C ILE A 38 -7.15 2.61 19.46
N VAL A 39 -6.64 1.61 18.75
CA VAL A 39 -5.20 1.49 18.48
C VAL A 39 -4.87 2.37 17.28
N PHE A 40 -4.20 3.49 17.52
CA PHE A 40 -3.68 4.31 16.42
C PHE A 40 -2.54 3.56 15.71
N PRO A 41 -2.56 3.48 14.36
CA PRO A 41 -1.46 2.86 13.63
C PRO A 41 -0.17 3.64 13.91
N LYS A 42 0.88 2.93 14.33
CA LYS A 42 2.20 3.51 14.48
C LYS A 42 2.70 3.97 13.10
N SER A 43 3.23 5.19 13.02
CA SER A 43 3.84 5.68 11.79
C SER A 43 5.08 4.84 11.46
N GLN A 44 5.08 4.24 10.27
CA GLN A 44 6.24 3.55 9.75
C GLN A 44 7.02 4.46 8.80
N HIS A 45 8.34 4.38 8.86
CA HIS A 45 9.24 5.21 8.06
C HIS A 45 10.17 4.32 7.22
N PRO A 46 10.64 4.79 6.06
CA PRO A 46 11.57 4.03 5.22
C PRO A 46 12.89 3.76 5.94
N ILE A 47 13.38 2.53 5.83
CA ILE A 47 14.68 2.10 6.34
C ILE A 47 15.75 2.28 5.28
N ALA A 48 16.89 2.82 5.71
CA ALA A 48 18.09 2.94 4.91
C ALA A 48 18.76 1.57 4.73
N LEU A 49 19.08 1.21 3.48
CA LEU A 49 19.87 0.02 3.15
C LEU A 49 21.33 0.44 2.97
N LEU A 50 22.18 0.13 3.95
CA LEU A 50 23.57 0.55 4.02
C LEU A 50 24.50 -0.54 3.47
N GLY A 51 25.36 -0.18 2.52
CA GLY A 51 26.31 -1.13 1.92
C GLY A 51 25.69 -2.10 0.93
N GLY A 52 24.46 -1.83 0.47
CA GLY A 52 23.73 -2.67 -0.48
C GLY A 52 22.78 -3.65 0.21
N TYR A 53 22.21 -4.55 -0.58
CA TYR A 53 21.29 -5.60 -0.12
C TYR A 53 21.44 -6.84 -0.99
N THR A 54 21.00 -7.97 -0.47
CA THR A 54 20.85 -9.23 -1.22
C THR A 54 19.43 -9.75 -1.03
N VAL A 55 18.88 -10.38 -2.07
CA VAL A 55 17.58 -11.07 -1.99
C VAL A 55 17.78 -12.47 -2.55
N GLU A 56 17.69 -13.46 -1.69
CA GLU A 56 17.85 -14.88 -2.02
C GLU A 56 16.74 -15.67 -1.34
N ASP A 57 16.12 -16.62 -2.06
CA ASP A 57 15.04 -17.47 -1.54
C ASP A 57 13.88 -16.71 -0.84
N GLY A 58 13.59 -15.51 -1.35
CA GLY A 58 12.54 -14.66 -0.78
C GLY A 58 12.94 -13.94 0.50
N VAL A 59 14.20 -14.01 0.95
CA VAL A 59 14.69 -13.31 2.13
C VAL A 59 15.58 -12.15 1.69
N LEU A 60 15.26 -10.93 2.14
CA LEU A 60 16.12 -9.78 1.98
C LEU A 60 17.10 -9.69 3.15
N ARG A 61 18.39 -9.55 2.85
CA ARG A 61 19.46 -9.32 3.83
C ARG A 61 20.16 -8.01 3.53
N SER A 62 20.29 -7.16 4.54
CA SER A 62 20.89 -5.84 4.41
C SER A 62 21.42 -5.35 5.76
N ARG A 63 21.94 -4.13 5.79
CA ARG A 63 22.31 -3.41 7.02
C ARG A 63 21.56 -2.09 7.09
N THR A 64 21.26 -1.63 8.29
CA THR A 64 20.73 -0.29 8.57
C THR A 64 21.54 0.37 9.69
N TYR A 65 21.27 1.64 10.00
CA TYR A 65 21.84 2.31 11.16
C TYR A 65 21.44 1.56 12.43
N ASP A 66 22.39 1.38 13.34
CA ASP A 66 22.12 0.78 14.62
C ASP A 66 21.19 1.66 15.46
N CYS A 67 20.20 1.02 16.09
CA CYS A 67 19.14 1.67 16.87
C CYS A 67 19.32 1.48 18.38
N GLY A 68 20.42 0.83 18.82
CA GLY A 68 20.65 0.51 20.23
C GLY A 68 19.76 -0.64 20.76
N ILE A 69 18.95 -1.22 19.86
CA ILE A 69 18.11 -2.41 20.06
C ILE A 69 18.34 -3.35 18.88
N ASN A 70 17.84 -4.59 18.98
CA ASN A 70 17.90 -5.49 17.85
C ASN A 70 17.00 -4.96 16.73
N ILE A 71 17.52 -4.90 15.50
CA ILE A 71 16.76 -4.42 14.34
C ILE A 71 15.55 -5.32 14.06
N SER A 72 15.61 -6.61 14.41
CA SER A 72 14.47 -7.52 14.33
C SER A 72 13.33 -7.17 15.29
N ASP A 73 13.59 -6.36 16.32
CA ASP A 73 12.57 -5.86 17.23
C ASP A 73 11.83 -4.64 16.65
N LEU A 74 12.38 -4.01 15.61
CA LEU A 74 11.63 -3.08 14.79
C LEU A 74 10.59 -3.88 14.01
N ASN A 75 9.36 -3.39 13.98
CA ASN A 75 8.28 -4.01 13.20
C ASN A 75 8.50 -3.74 11.71
N LEU A 76 9.43 -4.49 11.13
CA LEU A 76 9.86 -4.37 9.75
C LEU A 76 8.79 -4.90 8.81
N THR A 77 8.43 -4.08 7.82
CA THR A 77 7.47 -4.48 6.79
C THR A 77 7.96 -4.09 5.41
N ALA A 78 7.64 -4.95 4.44
CA ALA A 78 7.80 -4.66 3.03
C ALA A 78 6.55 -3.95 2.50
N LYS A 79 6.72 -2.83 1.79
CA LYS A 79 5.62 -2.12 1.12
C LYS A 79 5.93 -1.86 -0.34
N LEU A 80 4.89 -1.94 -1.16
CA LEU A 80 4.93 -1.48 -2.53
C LEU A 80 4.68 0.02 -2.55
N ILE A 81 5.63 0.77 -3.09
CA ILE A 81 5.48 2.20 -3.38
C ILE A 81 5.68 2.42 -4.89
N TRP A 82 5.30 3.60 -5.38
CA TRP A 82 5.43 3.95 -6.79
C TRP A 82 6.28 5.21 -6.93
N ASP A 83 7.32 5.14 -7.75
CA ASP A 83 8.11 6.28 -8.19
C ASP A 83 7.85 6.51 -9.68
N GLY A 84 6.92 7.43 -9.97
CA GLY A 84 6.33 7.55 -11.29
C GLY A 84 5.62 6.26 -11.71
N VAL A 85 6.14 5.60 -12.74
CA VAL A 85 5.62 4.33 -13.28
C VAL A 85 6.39 3.10 -12.78
N THR A 86 7.41 3.30 -11.96
CA THR A 86 8.28 2.23 -11.49
C THR A 86 7.80 1.74 -10.11
N PRO A 87 7.39 0.46 -9.99
CA PRO A 87 7.07 -0.12 -8.69
C PRO A 87 8.35 -0.33 -7.87
N LYS A 88 8.35 0.08 -6.61
CA LYS A 88 9.47 -0.12 -5.70
C LYS A 88 9.07 -0.85 -4.42
N LEU A 89 9.91 -1.79 -4.01
CA LEU A 89 9.89 -2.41 -2.69
C LEU A 89 10.59 -1.47 -1.70
N ALA A 90 9.82 -0.89 -0.77
CA ALA A 90 10.36 -0.14 0.36
C ALA A 90 10.30 -0.97 1.63
N ILE A 91 11.41 -1.02 2.36
CA ILE A 91 11.44 -1.59 3.71
C ILE A 91 11.10 -0.47 4.68
N MET A 92 10.12 -0.74 5.54
CA MET A 92 9.58 0.21 6.49
C MET A 92 9.79 -0.31 7.90
N GLY A 93 10.03 0.57 8.87
CA GLY A 93 10.11 0.21 10.28
C GLY A 93 9.39 1.25 11.15
N ASP A 94 8.98 0.83 12.35
CA ASP A 94 8.52 1.76 13.37
C ASP A 94 9.69 2.39 14.13
N ASP A 95 9.44 3.55 14.73
CA ASP A 95 10.33 4.20 15.70
C ASP A 95 11.82 4.34 15.30
N LEU A 96 12.07 4.73 14.03
CA LEU A 96 13.44 4.92 13.51
C LEU A 96 14.20 6.10 14.16
N ILE A 97 13.61 6.82 15.11
CA ILE A 97 14.25 7.94 15.79
C ILE A 97 15.51 7.48 16.55
N MET A 98 15.52 6.25 17.04
CA MET A 98 16.66 5.67 17.75
C MET A 98 17.79 5.21 16.80
N CYS A 99 17.50 5.04 15.51
CA CYS A 99 18.41 4.55 14.48
C CYS A 99 19.32 5.67 13.94
N ARG A 100 20.07 6.33 14.83
CA ARG A 100 20.95 7.48 14.51
C ARG A 100 22.43 7.22 14.81
N SER A 101 22.79 5.98 15.11
CA SER A 101 24.19 5.62 15.34
C SER A 101 24.99 5.69 14.04
N GLY A 102 26.27 6.06 14.12
CA GLY A 102 27.21 5.90 13.01
C GLY A 102 27.65 4.43 12.79
N ALA A 103 27.24 3.53 13.69
CA ALA A 103 27.42 2.09 13.53
C ALA A 103 26.24 1.48 12.77
N ASN A 104 26.47 0.34 12.11
CA ASN A 104 25.49 -0.32 11.26
C ASN A 104 25.19 -1.73 11.77
N SER A 105 23.91 -2.09 11.85
CA SER A 105 23.43 -3.41 12.29
C SER A 105 22.80 -4.19 11.13
N PRO A 106 23.07 -5.51 11.02
CA PRO A 106 22.46 -6.34 9.98
C PRO A 106 20.98 -6.62 10.30
N PHE A 107 20.18 -6.90 9.27
CA PHE A 107 18.83 -7.42 9.42
C PHE A 107 18.43 -8.32 8.25
N GLU A 108 17.45 -9.17 8.52
CA GLU A 108 16.82 -10.04 7.53
C GLU A 108 15.31 -9.82 7.54
N LEU A 109 14.67 -9.90 6.37
CA LEU A 109 13.22 -9.80 6.24
C LEU A 109 12.71 -10.81 5.22
N ASP A 110 11.73 -11.63 5.62
CA ASP A 110 11.02 -12.51 4.71
C ASP A 110 10.06 -11.70 3.82
N LEU A 111 10.27 -11.79 2.52
CA LEU A 111 9.50 -11.14 1.46
C LEU A 111 8.54 -12.09 0.76
N ASN A 112 8.47 -13.37 1.11
CA ASN A 112 7.62 -14.33 0.41
C ASN A 112 6.15 -13.91 0.44
N ALA A 113 5.65 -13.49 1.61
CA ALA A 113 4.29 -12.97 1.73
C ALA A 113 4.09 -11.70 0.88
N PHE A 114 5.10 -10.85 0.75
CA PHE A 114 5.04 -9.67 -0.09
C PHE A 114 4.97 -10.05 -1.58
N PHE A 115 5.86 -10.92 -2.05
CA PHE A 115 5.90 -11.34 -3.45
C PHE A 115 4.66 -12.12 -3.87
N ASN A 116 4.14 -13.00 -3.00
CA ASN A 116 2.93 -13.79 -3.29
C ASN A 116 1.66 -12.93 -3.42
N ASN A 117 1.67 -11.69 -2.91
CA ASN A 117 0.55 -10.76 -2.99
C ASN A 117 0.68 -9.77 -4.16
N LEU A 118 1.74 -9.85 -4.96
CA LEU A 118 1.96 -8.96 -6.09
C LEU A 118 1.62 -9.63 -7.43
N PRO A 119 0.98 -8.90 -8.37
CA PRO A 119 0.83 -9.38 -9.73
C PRO A 119 2.18 -9.55 -10.44
N ASP A 120 2.32 -10.56 -11.29
CA ASP A 120 3.56 -10.85 -12.05
C ASP A 120 4.08 -9.63 -12.84
N HIS A 121 3.19 -8.86 -13.46
CA HIS A 121 3.57 -7.68 -14.24
C HIS A 121 4.17 -6.55 -13.38
N VAL A 122 3.91 -6.54 -12.06
CA VAL A 122 4.56 -5.64 -11.11
C VAL A 122 5.90 -6.21 -10.69
N LEU A 123 5.96 -7.50 -10.34
CA LEU A 123 7.18 -8.20 -9.93
C LEU A 123 8.31 -8.08 -10.95
N THR A 124 7.99 -8.24 -12.24
CA THR A 124 8.99 -8.14 -13.33
C THR A 124 9.67 -6.78 -13.46
N ARG A 125 9.11 -5.74 -12.84
CA ARG A 125 9.62 -4.36 -12.88
C ARG A 125 9.98 -3.83 -11.50
N LEU A 126 9.89 -4.69 -10.48
CA LEU A 126 10.05 -4.28 -9.09
C LEU A 126 11.51 -3.94 -8.83
N GLU A 127 11.76 -2.70 -8.39
CA GLU A 127 13.06 -2.25 -7.92
C GLU A 127 13.05 -2.14 -6.38
N VAL A 128 14.22 -2.17 -5.74
CA VAL A 128 14.30 -1.89 -4.29
C VAL A 128 14.51 -0.40 -4.07
N ALA A 129 13.64 0.22 -3.29
CA ALA A 129 13.81 1.60 -2.85
C ALA A 129 14.88 1.66 -1.76
N ASN A 130 15.78 2.64 -1.87
CA ASN A 130 16.71 2.98 -0.81
C ASN A 130 16.68 4.49 -0.58
N PRO A 131 16.32 4.97 0.62
CA PRO A 131 16.27 6.40 0.92
C PRO A 131 17.66 7.02 1.13
N VAL A 132 18.73 6.23 1.08
CA VAL A 132 20.11 6.73 1.19
C VAL A 132 20.49 7.47 -0.09
N ASP A 133 20.60 8.79 0.00
CA ASP A 133 21.18 9.62 -1.05
C ASP A 133 22.71 9.59 -0.92
N PHE A 134 23.38 8.85 -1.81
CA PHE A 134 24.85 8.80 -1.84
C PHE A 134 25.48 10.06 -2.46
N ASN A 135 24.68 10.98 -3.02
CA ASN A 135 25.16 12.16 -3.75
C ASN A 135 25.03 13.46 -2.96
N ARG A 136 24.89 13.41 -1.63
CA ARG A 136 24.77 14.58 -0.76
C ARG A 136 25.94 14.73 0.20
#